data_AF-A0A850LVP1-F1
#
_entry.id   AF-A0A850LVP1-F1
#
_cell.length_a   1.000
_cell.length_b   1.000
_cell.length_c   1.000
_cell.angle_alpha   90.00
_cell.angle_beta   90.00
_cell.angle_gamma   90.00
#
_symmetry.space_group_name_H-M   'P 1'
#
loop_
_entity.id
_entity.type
_entity.pdbx_description
1 polymer ?
#
loop_
_entity_poly.entity_id
_entity_poly.type
_entity_poly.pdbx_seq_one_letter_code
_entity_poly.pdbx_strand_id
1 'polypeptide(L)' 'MKIDVLDLHNGKEKNFGIWGEKKREFKLSIRWNEKNKVFECYKLFFDTNEEEILFNSEKLVDIVIRTCKLANKYAKEI' A
#
# COMPACT_ATOMS: atom_id res chain seq x y z
N MET A 1 -14.90 -3.31 0.31
CA MET A 1 -14.43 -2.13 1.08
C MET A 1 -14.26 -0.97 0.10
N LYS A 2 -14.97 0.16 0.26
CA LYS A 2 -14.83 1.33 -0.61
C LYS A 2 -13.84 2.29 0.06
N ILE A 3 -12.79 2.69 -0.65
CA ILE A 3 -11.78 3.62 -0.16
C ILE A 3 -12.17 4.99 -0.67
N ASP A 4 -12.32 5.97 0.23
CA ASP A 4 -12.61 7.34 -0.16
C ASP A 4 -11.32 8.10 -0.46
N VAL A 5 -11.38 9.03 -1.42
CA VAL A 5 -10.28 9.94 -1.76
C VAL A 5 -9.89 10.81 -0.57
N LEU A 6 -10.89 11.21 0.24
CA LEU A 6 -10.70 12.00 1.46
C LEU A 6 -9.90 11.25 2.55
N ASP A 7 -10.00 9.91 2.57
CA ASP A 7 -9.25 9.07 3.51
C ASP A 7 -7.76 8.97 3.15
N LEU A 8 -7.32 9.47 1.99
CA LEU A 8 -5.92 9.38 1.56
C LEU A 8 -5.27 10.75 1.41
N HIS A 9 -6.06 11.77 1.01
CA HIS A 9 -5.58 13.15 0.86
C HIS A 9 -5.06 13.76 2.17
N ASN A 10 -5.62 13.38 3.33
CA ASN A 10 -5.21 13.92 4.63
C ASN A 10 -3.96 13.21 5.21
N GLY A 11 -3.16 12.51 4.39
CA GLY A 11 -2.03 11.71 4.87
C GLY A 11 -2.43 10.47 5.67
N LYS A 12 -3.71 10.10 5.65
CA LYS A 12 -4.23 8.91 6.34
C LYS A 12 -3.82 7.67 5.55
N GLU A 13 -3.08 6.78 6.21
CA GLU A 13 -2.69 5.51 5.63
C GLU A 13 -3.90 4.58 5.50
N LYS A 14 -4.01 3.89 4.37
CA LYS A 14 -4.93 2.75 4.26
C LYS A 14 -4.15 1.45 4.22
N ASN A 15 -4.41 0.58 5.19
CA ASN A 15 -3.81 -0.76 5.25
C ASN A 15 -4.62 -1.72 4.38
N PHE A 16 -3.93 -2.49 3.54
CA PHE A 16 -4.58 -3.47 2.67
C PHE A 16 -4.50 -4.91 3.19
N GLY A 17 -3.73 -5.17 4.25
CA GLY A 17 -3.55 -6.49 4.84
C GLY A 17 -2.13 -6.73 5.37
N ILE A 18 -1.93 -7.90 5.99
CA ILE A 18 -0.64 -8.43 6.44
C ILE A 18 -0.39 -9.72 5.65
N TRP A 19 0.80 -9.90 5.08
CA TRP A 19 1.15 -11.09 4.29
C TRP A 19 2.55 -11.61 4.61
N GLY A 20 2.72 -12.94 4.61
CA GLY A 20 4.00 -13.63 4.80
C GLY A 20 4.01 -14.60 5.99
N GLU A 21 5.03 -15.47 6.05
CA GLU A 21 5.39 -16.18 7.29
C GLU A 21 5.94 -15.17 8.33
N LYS A 22 5.91 -15.47 9.63
CA LYS A 22 6.33 -14.59 10.75
C LYS A 22 7.60 -13.75 10.52
N LYS A 23 8.58 -14.27 9.78
CA LYS A 23 9.86 -13.61 9.45
C LYS A 23 9.79 -12.64 8.26
N ARG A 24 8.65 -12.56 7.58
CA ARG A 24 8.39 -11.77 6.37
C ARG A 24 6.98 -11.18 6.40
N GLU A 25 6.38 -11.03 7.58
CA GLU A 25 5.11 -10.35 7.68
C GLU A 25 5.31 -8.89 7.28
N PHE A 26 4.64 -8.49 6.22
CA PHE A 26 4.65 -7.10 5.75
C PHE A 26 3.23 -6.57 5.60
N LYS A 27 3.11 -5.24 5.66
CA LYS A 27 1.89 -4.49 5.37
C LYS A 27 2.04 -3.71 4.08
N LEU A 28 0.99 -3.71 3.26
CA LEU A 28 0.85 -2.78 2.15
C LEU A 28 -0.01 -1.58 2.58
N SER A 29 0.44 -0.38 2.23
CA SER A 29 -0.30 0.85 2.48
C SER A 29 -0.28 1.81 1.30
N ILE A 30 -1.33 2.62 1.19
CA ILE A 30 -1.37 3.74 0.23
C ILE A 30 -1.30 5.04 1.00
N ARG A 31 -0.51 5.99 0.49
CA ARG A 31 -0.36 7.35 1.02
C ARG A 31 -0.37 8.38 -0.10
N TRP A 32 -0.80 9.60 0.21
CA TRP A 32 -0.70 10.74 -0.70
C TRP A 32 0.60 11.50 -0.47
N ASN A 33 1.37 11.71 -1.53
CA ASN A 33 2.60 12.50 -1.52
C ASN A 33 2.30 13.91 -2.01
N GLU A 34 2.20 14.86 -1.07
CA GLU A 34 1.89 16.26 -1.37
C GLU A 34 2.95 16.94 -2.25
N LYS A 35 4.23 16.56 -2.12
CA LYS A 35 5.33 17.17 -2.88
C LYS A 35 5.26 16.79 -4.36
N ASN A 36 5.01 15.52 -4.63
CA ASN A 36 4.99 14.97 -5.98
C ASN A 36 3.59 14.93 -6.59
N LYS A 37 2.54 15.23 -5.81
CA LYS A 37 1.13 15.17 -6.21
C LYS A 37 0.74 13.80 -6.79
N VAL A 38 1.21 12.74 -6.14
CA VAL A 38 0.92 11.34 -6.50
C VAL A 38 0.50 10.55 -5.26
N PHE A 39 -0.27 9.50 -5.48
CA PHE A 39 -0.43 8.43 -4.51
C PHE A 39 0.75 7.47 -4.60
N GLU A 40 1.21 6.96 -3.47
CA GLU A 40 2.32 6.01 -3.34
C GLU A 40 1.86 4.74 -2.61
N CYS A 41 2.30 3.58 -3.10
CA CYS A 41 2.10 2.28 -2.48
C CYS A 41 3.38 1.90 -1.76
N TYR A 42 3.28 1.72 -0.45
CA TYR A 42 4.38 1.36 0.42
C TYR A 42 4.23 -0.06 0.92
N LYS A 43 5.36 -0.73 1.10
CA LYS A 43 5.45 -1.99 1.82
C LYS A 43 6.33 -1.82 3.05
N LEU A 44 5.76 -2.11 4.20
CA LEU A 44 6.41 -2.07 5.50
C LEU A 44 6.72 -3.49 5.96
N PHE A 45 7.98 -3.81 6.19
CA PHE A 45 8.41 -5.09 6.75
C PHE A 45 8.40 -5.00 8.29
N PHE A 46 7.65 -5.86 8.97
CA PHE A 46 7.50 -5.74 10.43
C PHE A 46 8.73 -6.18 11.23
N ASP A 47 9.59 -7.01 10.65
CA ASP A 47 10.81 -7.50 11.29
C ASP A 47 11.92 -6.45 11.30
N THR A 48 12.10 -5.72 10.19
CA THR A 48 13.13 -4.67 10.07
C THR A 48 12.59 -3.26 10.31
N ASN A 49 11.27 -3.09 10.31
CA ASN A 49 10.59 -1.79 10.27
C ASN A 49 11.03 -0.92 9.07
N GLU A 50 11.60 -1.56 8.03
CA GLU A 50 11.97 -0.90 6.79
C GLU A 50 10.76 -0.74 5.89
N GLU A 51 10.77 0.34 5.13
CA GLU A 51 9.69 0.68 4.23
C GLU A 51 10.21 0.94 2.82
N GLU A 52 9.57 0.31 1.84
CA GLU A 52 9.88 0.49 0.43
C GLU A 52 8.70 1.08 -0.33
N ILE A 53 8.98 2.04 -1.23
CA ILE A 53 8.00 2.50 -2.22
C ILE A 53 8.02 1.49 -3.37
N LEU A 54 6.88 0.86 -3.61
CA LEU A 54 6.73 -0.12 -4.68
C LEU A 54 6.36 0.53 -6.01
N PHE A 55 5.43 1.48 -5.98
CA PHE A 55 4.98 2.24 -7.15
C PHE A 55 4.12 3.44 -6.76
N ASN A 56 3.93 4.36 -7.69
CA ASN A 56 3.06 5.53 -7.54
C ASN A 56 2.06 5.68 -8.71
N SER A 57 1.11 6.59 -8.54
CA SER A 57 0.17 7.04 -9.58
C SER A 57 -0.45 8.38 -9.19
N GLU A 58 -0.69 9.27 -10.15
CA GLU A 58 -1.50 10.49 -9.96
C GLU A 58 -2.98 10.17 -9.68
N LYS A 59 -3.44 8.98 -10.09
CA LYS A 59 -4.85 8.57 -9.99
C LYS A 59 -5.06 7.58 -8.85
N LEU A 60 -5.98 7.91 -7.95
CA LEU A 60 -6.30 7.04 -6.81
C LEU A 60 -6.77 5.65 -7.26
N VAL A 61 -7.67 5.60 -8.24
CA VAL A 61 -8.25 4.35 -8.73
C VAL A 61 -7.16 3.38 -9.22
N ASP A 62 -6.16 3.90 -9.93
CA ASP A 62 -5.07 3.10 -10.47
C ASP A 62 -4.21 2.50 -9.37
N ILE A 63 -3.88 3.30 -8.35
CA ILE A 63 -3.05 2.81 -7.24
C ILE A 63 -3.78 1.78 -6.39
N VAL A 64 -5.08 1.95 -6.16
CA VAL A 64 -5.92 0.99 -5.43
C VAL A 64 -5.98 -0.34 -6.19
N ILE A 65 -6.29 -0.30 -7.50
CA ILE A 65 -6.36 -1.51 -8.33
C ILE A 65 -5.02 -2.26 -8.34
N ARG A 66 -3.90 -1.53 -8.54
CA ARG A 66 -2.57 -2.14 -8.55
C ARG A 66 -2.19 -2.72 -7.19
N THR A 67 -2.47 -2.03 -6.09
CA THR A 67 -2.21 -2.51 -4.72
C THR A 67 -3.03 -3.76 -4.42
N CYS A 68 -4.33 -3.80 -4.76
CA CYS A 68 -5.17 -4.98 -4.61
C CYS A 68 -4.66 -6.17 -5.44
N LYS A 69 -4.21 -5.93 -6.69
CA LYS A 69 -3.61 -6.99 -7.52
C LYS A 69 -2.35 -7.55 -6.88
N LEU A 70 -1.49 -6.69 -6.33
CA LEU A 70 -0.27 -7.11 -5.64
C LEU A 70 -0.58 -7.91 -4.37
N ALA A 71 -1.50 -7.41 -3.53
CA ALA A 71 -2.00 -8.11 -2.35
C ALA A 71 -2.50 -9.52 -2.69
N ASN A 72 -3.31 -9.65 -3.75
CA ASN A 72 -3.81 -10.94 -4.23
C ASN A 72 -2.70 -11.85 -4.77
N LYS A 73 -1.65 -11.29 -5.37
CA LYS A 73 -0.48 -12.08 -5.81
C LYS A 73 0.22 -12.68 -4.60
N TYR A 74 0.53 -11.88 -3.59
CA TYR A 74 1.18 -12.36 -2.36
C TYR A 74 0.33 -13.38 -1.61
N ALA A 75 -0.99 -13.19 -1.54
CA ALA A 75 -1.89 -14.16 -0.91
C ALA A 75 -1.94 -15.53 -1.60
N LYS A 76 -1.55 -15.63 -2.88
CA LYS A 76 -1.48 -16.89 -3.64
C LYS A 76 -0.12 -17.59 -3.55
N GLU A 77 0.91 -16.88 -3.10
CA GLU A 77 2.28 -17.39 -2.95
C GLU A 77 2.52 -18.01 -1.56
N ILE A 78 1.51 -18.01 -0.70
CA ILE A 78 1.44 -18.66 0.63
C ILE A 78 0.66 -19.97 0.48
#